data_AF-A0A9D2F0S1-F1
#
_entry.id   AF-A0A9D2F0S1-F1
#
_cell.length_a   1.000
_cell.length_b   1.000
_cell.length_c   1.000
_cell.angle_alpha   90.00
_cell.angle_beta   90.00
_cell.angle_gamma   90.00
#
_symmetry.space_group_name_H-M   'P 1'
#
loop_
_entity.id
_entity.type
_entity.pdbx_description
1 polymer ?
#
loop_
_entity_poly.entity_id
_entity_poly.type
_entity_poly.pdbx_seq_one_letter_code
_entity_poly.pdbx_strand_id
1 'polypeptide(L)'
;MNEKNLGAFAREFRGMLEDQGVHALEGRFDWAQRFWDLGFEMDCGHSFEQRYGLPLGDTRALIRGLDRIDNVRVLGNAIFSQCRYITHWSLSSEDENVDWLITALEHLEELAAGIAE
;
A
#
# COMPACT_ATOMS: atom_id res chain seq x y z
N MET A 1 -4.03 -7.96 -14.51
CA MET A 1 -4.45 -7.63 -13.13
C MET A 1 -5.96 -7.65 -13.13
N ASN A 2 -6.60 -8.40 -12.24
CA ASN A 2 -8.06 -8.46 -12.17
C ASN A 2 -8.54 -7.36 -11.22
N GLU A 3 -9.17 -6.30 -11.72
CA GLU A 3 -9.50 -5.10 -10.93
C GLU A 3 -10.44 -5.39 -9.77
N LYS A 4 -11.41 -6.30 -9.97
CA LYS A 4 -12.32 -6.72 -8.89
C LYS A 4 -11.59 -7.43 -7.75
N ASN A 5 -10.58 -8.23 -8.09
CA ASN A 5 -9.74 -8.88 -7.08
C ASN A 5 -8.84 -7.88 -6.36
N LEU A 6 -8.36 -6.84 -7.08
CA LEU A 6 -7.53 -5.79 -6.50
C LEU A 6 -8.30 -4.93 -5.49
N GLY A 7 -9.48 -4.44 -5.85
CA GLY A 7 -10.28 -3.60 -4.94
C GLY A 7 -10.72 -4.38 -3.70
N ALA A 8 -11.13 -5.64 -3.86
CA ALA A 8 -11.47 -6.51 -2.73
C ALA A 8 -10.25 -6.77 -1.82
N PHE A 9 -9.08 -7.02 -2.40
CA PHE A 9 -7.83 -7.17 -1.66
C PHE A 9 -7.45 -5.91 -0.89
N ALA A 10 -7.49 -4.74 -1.54
CA ALA A 10 -7.15 -3.47 -0.93
C ALA A 10 -8.03 -3.17 0.28
N ARG A 11 -9.34 -3.34 0.13
CA ARG A 11 -10.32 -3.17 1.22
C ARG A 11 -10.09 -4.13 2.39
N GLU A 12 -9.89 -5.42 2.09
CA GLU A 12 -9.67 -6.44 3.12
C GLU A 12 -8.39 -6.16 3.91
N PHE A 13 -7.30 -5.84 3.21
CA PHE A 13 -6.03 -5.56 3.85
C PHE A 13 -6.04 -4.26 4.67
N ARG A 14 -6.67 -3.21 4.14
CA ARG A 14 -6.91 -1.95 4.86
C ARG A 14 -7.66 -2.22 6.17
N GLY A 15 -8.77 -2.96 6.12
CA GLY A 15 -9.56 -3.26 7.31
C GLY A 15 -8.77 -4.00 8.40
N MET A 16 -7.82 -4.86 8.00
CA MET A 16 -6.92 -5.51 8.97
C MET A 16 -5.94 -4.53 9.59
N LEU A 17 -5.38 -3.60 8.81
CA LEU A 17 -4.49 -2.55 9.33
C LEU A 17 -5.23 -1.58 10.26
N GLU A 18 -6.48 -1.24 9.95
CA GLU A 18 -7.33 -0.40 10.81
C GLU A 18 -7.67 -1.08 12.14
N ASP A 19 -7.88 -2.40 12.14
CA ASP A 19 -8.22 -3.19 13.34
C ASP A 19 -6.99 -3.55 14.20
N GLN A 20 -5.89 -3.97 13.57
CA GLN A 20 -4.73 -4.57 14.25
C GLN A 20 -3.46 -3.71 14.18
N GLY A 21 -3.49 -2.60 13.44
CA GLY A 21 -2.31 -1.76 13.23
C GLY A 21 -1.18 -2.53 12.55
N VAL A 22 0.05 -2.30 13.01
CA VAL A 22 1.26 -2.96 12.47
C VAL A 22 1.23 -4.48 12.62
N HIS A 23 0.51 -5.03 13.61
CA HIS A 23 0.41 -6.47 13.81
C HIS A 23 -0.29 -7.19 12.65
N ALA A 24 -1.10 -6.49 11.84
CA ALA A 24 -1.66 -7.05 10.62
C ALA A 24 -0.57 -7.47 9.61
N LEU A 25 0.60 -6.81 9.64
CA LEU A 25 1.72 -7.11 8.77
C LEU A 25 2.52 -8.34 9.24
N GLU A 26 2.52 -8.61 10.54
CA GLU A 26 3.22 -9.73 11.19
C GLU A 26 2.32 -10.97 11.38
N GLY A 27 1.01 -10.79 11.16
CA GLY A 27 0.01 -11.82 11.34
C GLY A 27 0.04 -12.91 10.26
N ARG A 28 -0.95 -13.81 10.32
CA ARG A 28 -1.11 -14.92 9.35
C ARG A 28 -1.68 -14.48 7.99
N PHE A 29 -1.83 -13.18 7.75
CA PHE A 29 -2.36 -12.69 6.50
C PHE A 29 -1.23 -12.66 5.45
N ASP A 30 -1.34 -13.51 4.42
CA ASP A 30 -0.35 -13.61 3.33
C ASP A 30 -0.42 -12.41 2.36
N TRP A 31 -0.35 -11.18 2.87
CA TRP A 31 -0.38 -9.95 2.06
C TRP A 31 0.71 -9.97 0.98
N ALA A 32 1.92 -10.43 1.30
CA ALA A 32 3.05 -10.46 0.37
C ALA A 32 2.77 -11.37 -0.84
N GLN A 33 2.26 -12.59 -0.59
CA GLN A 33 1.86 -13.51 -1.66
C GLN A 33 0.76 -12.91 -2.53
N ARG A 34 -0.21 -12.22 -1.94
CA ARG A 34 -1.26 -11.55 -2.70
C ARG A 34 -0.76 -10.40 -3.56
N PHE A 35 0.20 -9.61 -3.08
CA PHE A 35 0.85 -8.59 -3.92
C PHE A 35 1.56 -9.23 -5.13
N TRP A 36 2.28 -10.34 -4.93
CA TRP A 36 2.91 -11.08 -6.04
C TRP A 36 1.89 -11.66 -7.03
N ASP A 37 0.81 -12.29 -6.56
CA ASP A 37 -0.25 -12.84 -7.42
C ASP A 37 -0.98 -11.75 -8.23
N LEU A 38 -1.08 -10.53 -7.69
CA LEU A 38 -1.64 -9.38 -8.40
C LEU A 38 -0.64 -8.77 -9.41
N GLY A 39 0.63 -9.17 -9.35
CA GLY A 39 1.70 -8.75 -10.25
C GLY A 39 2.38 -7.43 -9.86
N PHE A 40 2.38 -7.10 -8.56
CA PHE A 40 3.16 -6.00 -8.01
C PHE A 40 4.58 -6.42 -7.67
N GLU A 41 5.47 -5.43 -7.65
CA GLU A 41 6.90 -5.62 -7.44
C GLU A 41 7.40 -4.70 -6.33
N MET A 42 8.41 -5.17 -5.60
CA MET A 42 9.11 -4.34 -4.62
C MET A 42 10.23 -3.58 -5.35
N ASP A 43 10.00 -2.31 -5.62
CA ASP A 43 10.98 -1.41 -6.21
C ASP A 43 11.55 -0.41 -5.19
N CYS A 44 11.37 -0.72 -3.90
CA CYS A 44 11.73 0.13 -2.77
C CYS A 44 11.08 1.53 -2.83
N GLY A 45 9.95 1.68 -3.51
CA GLY A 45 9.27 2.96 -3.70
C GLY A 45 9.85 3.86 -4.78
N HIS A 46 10.86 3.40 -5.53
CA HIS A 46 11.57 4.25 -6.50
C HIS A 46 10.62 4.81 -7.57
N SER A 47 9.74 4.00 -8.15
CA SER A 47 8.79 4.47 -9.16
C SER A 47 7.79 5.48 -8.60
N PHE A 48 7.41 5.34 -7.32
CA PHE A 48 6.50 6.26 -6.64
C PHE A 48 7.14 7.62 -6.40
N GLU A 49 8.34 7.62 -5.82
CA GLU A 49 9.09 8.85 -5.55
C GLU A 49 9.46 9.56 -6.85
N GLN A 50 9.90 8.82 -7.88
CA GLN A 50 10.25 9.39 -9.18
C GLN A 50 9.04 10.01 -9.89
N ARG A 51 7.88 9.35 -9.86
CA ARG A 51 6.70 9.81 -10.60
C ARG A 51 6.01 10.99 -9.90
N TYR A 52 5.86 10.93 -8.58
CA TYR A 52 5.04 11.90 -7.84
C TYR A 52 5.86 12.92 -7.05
N GLY A 53 7.15 12.64 -6.79
CA GLY A 53 8.01 13.48 -5.95
C GLY A 53 7.59 13.46 -4.49
N LEU A 54 6.94 12.38 -4.04
CA LEU A 54 6.43 12.19 -2.68
C LEU A 54 7.30 11.15 -1.96
N PRO A 55 7.79 11.43 -0.75
CA PRO A 55 8.59 10.46 0.01
C PRO A 55 7.73 9.26 0.44
N LEU A 56 8.30 8.06 0.30
CA LEU A 56 7.66 6.82 0.77
C LEU A 56 7.52 6.85 2.31
N GLY A 57 6.34 6.47 2.81
CA GLY A 57 6.07 6.41 4.26
C GLY A 57 5.68 7.72 4.94
N ASP A 58 5.73 8.88 4.25
CA ASP A 58 5.27 10.16 4.83
C ASP A 58 3.76 10.35 4.60
N THR A 59 2.95 10.05 5.62
CA THR A 59 1.48 10.15 5.54
C THR A 59 1.01 11.55 5.16
N ARG A 60 1.67 12.60 5.66
CA ARG A 60 1.26 13.98 5.40
C ARG A 60 1.54 14.37 3.96
N ALA A 61 2.67 13.94 3.41
CA ALA A 61 3.01 14.16 2.01
C ALA A 61 2.07 13.39 1.09
N LEU A 62 1.75 12.13 1.44
CA LEU A 62 0.77 11.32 0.72
C LEU A 62 -0.59 12.02 0.64
N ILE A 63 -1.17 12.41 1.78
CA ILE A 63 -2.49 13.06 1.84
C ILE A 63 -2.53 14.33 0.97
N ARG A 64 -1.48 15.15 1.00
CA ARG A 64 -1.39 16.36 0.16
C ARG A 64 -1.28 16.06 -1.34
N GLY A 65 -0.82 14.87 -1.70
CA GLY A 65 -0.55 14.45 -3.07
C GLY A 65 -1.56 13.46 -3.66
N LEU A 66 -2.57 13.02 -2.90
CA LEU A 66 -3.50 11.95 -3.30
C LEU A 66 -4.11 12.15 -4.70
N ASP A 67 -4.60 13.36 -4.99
CA ASP A 67 -5.21 13.72 -6.27
C ASP A 67 -4.27 13.51 -7.49
N ARG A 68 -2.95 13.56 -7.26
CA ARG A 68 -1.95 13.36 -8.31
C ARG A 68 -1.63 11.89 -8.56
N ILE A 69 -2.05 10.98 -7.68
CA ILE A 69 -1.72 9.55 -7.77
C ILE A 69 -2.77 8.86 -8.64
N ASP A 70 -2.48 8.71 -9.93
CA ASP A 70 -3.38 8.10 -10.91
C ASP A 70 -3.03 6.63 -11.22
N ASN A 71 -1.80 6.22 -10.91
CA ASN A 71 -1.26 4.96 -11.41
C ASN A 71 -1.31 3.85 -10.35
N VAL A 72 -2.25 2.92 -10.54
CA VAL A 72 -2.45 1.72 -9.71
C VAL A 72 -1.19 0.89 -9.51
N ARG A 73 -0.41 0.67 -10.59
CA ARG A 73 0.80 -0.17 -10.52
C ARG A 73 1.86 0.48 -9.63
N VAL A 74 2.10 1.77 -9.83
CA VAL A 74 3.08 2.53 -9.04
C VAL A 74 2.67 2.59 -7.58
N LEU A 75 1.38 2.84 -7.29
CA LEU A 75 0.89 2.88 -5.92
C LEU A 75 0.97 1.51 -5.23
N GLY A 76 0.58 0.43 -5.92
CA GLY A 76 0.66 -0.92 -5.35
C GLY A 76 2.10 -1.38 -5.10
N ASN A 77 3.06 -1.04 -5.97
CA ASN A 77 4.48 -1.29 -5.73
C ASN A 77 5.01 -0.53 -4.50
N ALA A 78 4.57 0.71 -4.32
CA ALA A 78 4.92 1.54 -3.16
C ALA A 78 4.39 0.93 -1.85
N ILE A 79 3.10 0.53 -1.84
CA ILE A 79 2.47 -0.13 -0.69
C ILE A 79 3.23 -1.40 -0.34
N PHE A 80 3.51 -2.23 -1.34
CA PHE A 80 4.22 -3.49 -1.10
C PHE A 80 5.62 -3.25 -0.52
N SER A 81 6.35 -2.29 -1.08
CA SER A 81 7.67 -1.90 -0.61
C SER A 81 7.62 -1.38 0.84
N GLN A 82 6.63 -0.55 1.20
CA GLN A 82 6.48 -0.04 2.55
C GLN A 82 6.12 -1.12 3.57
N CYS A 83 5.23 -2.07 3.22
CA CYS A 83 4.95 -3.23 4.08
C CYS A 83 6.22 -4.03 4.38
N ARG A 84 7.07 -4.23 3.36
CA ARG A 84 8.34 -4.94 3.50
C ARG A 84 9.33 -4.18 4.36
N TYR A 85 9.41 -2.86 4.18
CA TYR A 85 10.28 -2.00 4.99
C TYR A 85 9.92 -2.12 6.47
N ILE A 86 8.64 -1.96 6.81
CA ILE A 86 8.17 -2.03 8.20
C ILE A 86 8.47 -3.42 8.79
N THR A 87 8.15 -4.49 8.08
CA THR A 87 8.27 -5.87 8.62
C THR A 87 9.70 -6.41 8.70
N HIS A 88 10.60 -5.96 7.84
CA HIS A 88 11.94 -6.55 7.76
C HIS A 88 13.08 -5.60 8.12
N TRP A 89 12.92 -4.30 7.94
CA TRP A 89 14.03 -3.34 8.02
C TRP A 89 13.80 -2.23 9.06
N SER A 90 12.60 -2.10 9.62
CA SER A 90 12.39 -1.24 10.78
C SER A 90 13.07 -1.83 12.02
N LEU A 91 13.69 -0.95 12.82
CA LEU A 91 14.33 -1.32 14.09
C LEU A 91 13.30 -1.73 15.15
N SER A 92 12.09 -1.18 15.08
CA SER A 92 10.94 -1.57 15.90
C SER A 92 9.65 -1.31 15.12
N SER A 93 9.07 -2.37 14.54
CA SER A 93 7.77 -2.31 13.88
C SER A 93 6.67 -1.77 14.82
N GLU A 94 6.82 -1.99 16.14
CA GLU A 94 5.88 -1.53 17.17
C GLU A 94 5.71 0.00 17.24
N ASP A 95 6.71 0.76 16.80
CA ASP A 95 6.67 2.23 16.76
C ASP A 95 6.22 2.77 15.38
N GLU A 96 6.14 1.91 14.37
CA GLU A 96 5.79 2.30 13.01
C GLU A 96 4.28 2.46 12.84
N ASN A 97 3.88 3.62 12.31
CA ASN A 97 2.48 3.91 12.05
C ASN A 97 2.07 3.37 10.67
N VAL A 98 0.95 2.65 10.61
CA VAL A 98 0.35 2.13 9.38
C VAL A 98 -0.58 3.12 8.67
N ASP A 99 -0.76 4.33 9.18
CA ASP A 99 -1.58 5.41 8.58
C ASP A 99 -1.25 5.64 7.10
N TRP A 100 0.03 5.61 6.73
CA TRP A 100 0.44 5.75 5.33
C TRP A 100 -0.09 4.59 4.48
N LEU A 101 -0.01 3.36 4.98
CA LEU A 101 -0.51 2.16 4.29
C LEU A 101 -2.04 2.19 4.16
N ILE A 102 -2.75 2.53 5.23
CA ILE A 102 -4.21 2.65 5.24
C ILE A 102 -4.66 3.67 4.20
N THR A 103 -4.06 4.86 4.21
CA THR A 103 -4.37 5.93 3.25
C THR A 103 -4.07 5.51 1.82
N ALA A 104 -2.93 4.86 1.59
CA ALA A 104 -2.55 4.40 0.25
C ALA A 104 -3.47 3.26 -0.26
N LEU A 105 -3.90 2.35 0.61
CA LEU A 105 -4.82 1.26 0.27
C LEU A 105 -6.24 1.75 0.00
N GLU A 106 -6.72 2.74 0.76
CA GLU A 106 -7.99 3.42 0.47
C GLU A 106 -7.97 4.01 -0.94
N HIS A 107 -6.92 4.76 -1.28
CA HIS A 107 -6.80 5.34 -2.63
C HIS A 107 -6.65 4.26 -3.72
N LEU A 108 -5.93 3.16 -3.43
CA LEU A 108 -5.82 2.02 -4.35
C LEU A 108 -7.17 1.36 -4.61
N GLU A 109 -8.02 1.25 -3.60
CA GLU A 109 -9.39 0.74 -3.71
C GLU A 109 -10.23 1.64 -4.62
N GLU A 110 -10.18 2.96 -4.41
CA GLU A 110 -10.89 3.95 -5.24
C GLU A 110 -10.45 3.89 -6.71
N LEU A 111 -9.14 3.84 -6.95
CA LEU A 111 -8.61 3.69 -8.31
C LEU A 111 -9.05 2.36 -8.95
N ALA A 112 -9.06 1.26 -8.20
CA ALA A 112 -9.51 -0.03 -8.71
C ALA A 112 -11.02 -0.04 -9.04
N ALA A 113 -11.83 0.72 -8.29
CA ALA A 113 -13.26 0.88 -8.55
C ALA A 113 -13.53 1.74 -9.80
N GLY A 114 -12.80 2.85 -9.95
CA GLY A 114 -12.96 3.77 -11.08
C GLY A 114 -12.48 3.23 -12.45
N ILE A 115 -11.71 2.14 -12.46
CA ILE A 115 -11.30 1.45 -13.71
C ILE A 115 -12.37 0.43 -14.16
N ALA A 116 -13.28 0.03 -13.27
CA ALA A 116 -14.31 -0.96 -13.55
C ALA A 116 -15.60 -0.39 -14.19
N GLU A 117 -15.65 0.92 -14.44
CA GLU A 117 -16.71 1.65 -15.16
C GLU A 117 -16.34 1.88 -16.64
#